data_AF-A0A849U336-F1
#
_entry.id   AF-A0A849U336-F1
#
_cell.length_a   1.000
_cell.length_b   1.000
_cell.length_c   1.000
_cell.angle_alpha   90.00
_cell.angle_beta   90.00
_cell.angle_gamma   90.00
#
_symmetry.space_group_name_H-M   'P 1'
#
loop_
_entity.id
_entity.type
_entity.pdbx_description
1 polymer ?
#
loop_
_entity_poly.entity_id
_entity_poly.type
_entity_poly.pdbx_seq_one_letter_code
_entity_poly.pdbx_strand_id
1 'polypeptide(L)'
;MNIPGFPRQQGLYDPRHEKDSCGIGFVVNIKGKKSHDIVRKGLQVLENLTHRGAQGADSCTGDGAGILLQVPHTFLKRVAGDVGVSLPDIGEYGVGQLFLPPTAEARRLCEKLFTEILVEEGLRLLGWRDVPVKSDRIGAQARTTEPFMRQIFIARDAFNEAQFERKLYVTRKRIEKAVAESAIQGREHFYVSSLSASTIVYKGLLLPHQMAAYYPDLTDERMVSALALVHSRFSTNTFPTWPRAHPYRYVCHNGEINTLKGNVNWMKARQGRLHSELFGKDMEKLFPIVSEDQSDSACLDNTLEFLLLGGRSLAHAMMMLIPEPWVANAQMDLDRRGFYQYHAAMMEPWDGPAAVCFTDGKMIGATLDRNGLRPCRYQVTTDGLVVLASEAGVLPADAKEIRMKGRLQPGRMFLVDTVQGRIIDDEEIKADIVGRKPYRSWVMQYGVSLDELPEPLNVPQPDHPTIRQRQQAFGYTVEELKMVITPMIMTGEEALSSMGTDTPLAVLSDRPQLLFKYFKQLFAQVTNPPIDPIREQLVMSLVTNIGPKPNLMDESPESCRRIKV
;
A
#
# COMPACT_ATOMS: atom_id res chain seq x y z
N MET A 1 9.36 12.37 -10.04
CA MET A 1 10.84 12.50 -10.03
C MET A 1 11.44 11.50 -11.02
N ASN A 2 12.57 11.82 -11.67
CA ASN A 2 13.35 10.78 -12.34
C ASN A 2 13.99 9.91 -11.25
N ILE A 3 13.94 8.58 -11.34
CA ILE A 3 14.58 7.63 -10.41
C ILE A 3 15.81 7.03 -11.13
N PRO A 4 17.00 6.91 -10.51
CA PRO A 4 18.17 6.32 -11.16
C PRO A 4 17.88 4.90 -11.66
N GLY A 5 18.30 4.60 -12.88
CA GLY A 5 18.06 3.30 -13.52
C GLY A 5 16.68 3.14 -14.15
N PHE A 6 15.83 4.17 -14.08
CA PHE A 6 14.46 4.14 -14.59
C PHE A 6 14.32 4.92 -15.92
N PRO A 7 13.78 4.34 -17.00
CA PRO A 7 13.68 5.01 -18.28
C PRO A 7 12.62 6.11 -18.29
N ARG A 8 12.83 7.13 -19.12
CA ARG A 8 11.82 8.17 -19.36
C ARG A 8 10.73 7.63 -20.29
N GLN A 9 9.55 8.24 -20.22
CA GLN A 9 8.47 7.98 -21.17
C GLN A 9 8.98 8.20 -22.60
N GLN A 10 8.80 7.19 -23.47
CA GLN A 10 9.25 7.22 -24.86
C GLN A 10 8.35 6.33 -25.74
N GLY A 11 7.84 6.88 -26.85
CA GLY A 11 6.91 6.16 -27.71
C GLY A 11 5.68 5.67 -26.96
N LEU A 12 5.40 4.35 -27.03
CA LEU A 12 4.30 3.69 -26.32
C LEU A 12 4.62 3.29 -24.87
N TYR A 13 5.90 3.37 -24.46
CA TYR A 13 6.29 3.05 -23.09
C TYR A 13 5.91 4.21 -22.17
N ASP A 14 5.04 3.90 -21.20
CA ASP A 14 4.64 4.80 -20.12
C ASP A 14 4.99 4.15 -18.77
N PRO A 15 5.88 4.75 -17.96
CA PRO A 15 6.29 4.17 -16.69
C PRO A 15 5.16 4.01 -15.67
N ARG A 16 3.98 4.60 -15.91
CA ARG A 16 2.79 4.43 -15.07
C ARG A 16 2.09 3.09 -15.25
N HIS A 17 2.40 2.34 -16.30
CA HIS A 17 1.81 1.02 -16.57
C HIS A 17 2.64 -0.16 -16.02
N GLU A 18 3.54 0.15 -15.10
CA GLU A 18 4.50 -0.79 -14.53
C GLU A 18 3.94 -1.60 -13.35
N LYS A 19 4.33 -2.88 -13.25
CA LYS A 19 3.66 -3.90 -12.41
C LYS A 19 4.63 -4.95 -11.85
N ASP A 20 4.32 -5.46 -10.66
CA ASP A 20 5.16 -6.43 -9.92
C ASP A 20 4.36 -7.63 -9.36
N SER A 21 5.07 -8.68 -8.98
CA SER A 21 4.56 -9.85 -8.24
C SER A 21 5.68 -10.40 -7.37
N CYS A 22 5.43 -11.01 -6.21
CA CYS A 22 6.49 -11.14 -5.19
C CYS A 22 6.41 -12.41 -4.32
N GLY A 23 7.41 -12.59 -3.44
CA GLY A 23 7.31 -13.41 -2.24
C GLY A 23 7.22 -12.50 -1.01
N ILE A 24 6.27 -12.78 -0.11
CA ILE A 24 6.15 -12.09 1.19
C ILE A 24 6.17 -13.08 2.33
N GLY A 25 6.63 -12.63 3.49
CA GLY A 25 6.45 -13.34 4.74
C GLY A 25 6.87 -12.55 5.97
N PHE A 26 6.47 -13.01 7.14
CA PHE A 26 6.98 -12.52 8.41
C PHE A 26 7.20 -13.65 9.41
N VAL A 27 8.08 -13.37 10.36
CA VAL A 27 8.34 -14.19 11.54
C VAL A 27 8.09 -13.32 12.76
N VAL A 28 7.34 -13.80 13.74
CA VAL A 28 7.09 -13.06 14.99
C VAL A 28 7.03 -13.98 16.20
N ASN A 29 7.62 -13.55 17.31
CA ASN A 29 7.38 -14.16 18.60
C ASN A 29 6.11 -13.57 19.22
N ILE A 30 5.08 -14.39 19.44
CA ILE A 30 3.78 -13.94 19.97
C ILE A 30 3.93 -13.16 21.26
N LYS A 31 4.88 -13.53 22.13
CA LYS A 31 5.09 -12.90 23.45
C LYS A 31 6.01 -11.67 23.41
N GLY A 32 6.34 -11.16 22.21
CA GLY A 32 7.19 -9.98 22.07
C GLY A 32 8.64 -10.20 22.49
N LYS A 33 9.10 -11.45 22.64
CA LYS A 33 10.48 -11.75 23.01
C LYS A 33 11.41 -11.41 21.84
N LYS A 34 12.25 -10.38 22.03
CA LYS A 34 13.23 -9.95 21.04
C LYS A 34 14.41 -10.90 21.02
N SER A 35 14.82 -11.35 19.85
CA SER A 35 16.05 -12.13 19.68
C SER A 35 16.65 -11.93 18.29
N HIS A 36 17.94 -12.19 18.16
CA HIS A 36 18.58 -12.23 16.85
C HIS A 36 18.12 -13.44 16.02
N ASP A 37 17.65 -14.49 16.70
CA ASP A 37 17.08 -15.67 16.04
C ASP A 37 15.85 -15.34 15.19
N ILE A 38 14.99 -14.39 15.61
CA ILE A 38 13.88 -13.90 14.78
C ILE A 38 14.38 -13.23 13.51
N VAL A 39 15.46 -12.44 13.60
CA VAL A 39 16.07 -11.77 12.43
C VAL A 39 16.64 -12.81 11.47
N ARG A 40 17.40 -13.79 11.97
CA ARG A 40 17.94 -14.90 11.16
C ARG A 40 16.84 -15.71 10.49
N LYS A 41 15.77 -16.05 11.22
CA LYS A 41 14.61 -16.77 10.68
C LYS A 41 13.89 -15.93 9.61
N GLY A 42 13.78 -14.61 9.80
CA GLY A 42 13.26 -13.71 8.77
C GLY A 42 14.09 -13.75 7.49
N LEU A 43 15.42 -13.66 7.59
CA LEU A 43 16.33 -13.79 6.45
C LEU A 43 16.24 -15.18 5.79
N GLN A 44 16.11 -16.25 6.57
CA GLN A 44 15.92 -17.60 6.04
C GLN A 44 14.60 -17.74 5.26
N VAL A 45 13.51 -17.14 5.76
CA VAL A 45 12.22 -17.07 5.05
C VAL A 45 12.39 -16.33 3.73
N LEU A 46 13.13 -15.22 3.73
CA LEU A 46 13.41 -14.44 2.52
C LEU A 46 14.21 -15.26 1.49
N GLU A 47 15.25 -15.97 1.92
CA GLU A 47 16.05 -16.87 1.08
C GLU A 47 15.20 -17.99 0.46
N ASN A 48 14.30 -18.59 1.25
CA ASN A 48 13.42 -19.65 0.77
C ASN A 48 12.30 -19.16 -0.15
N LEU A 49 12.19 -17.84 -0.37
CA LEU A 49 11.30 -17.22 -1.34
C LEU A 49 12.02 -16.76 -2.62
N THR A 50 13.31 -17.11 -2.79
CA THR A 50 14.13 -16.68 -3.95
C THR A 50 13.53 -17.13 -5.28
N HIS A 51 12.89 -18.30 -5.35
CA HIS A 51 12.24 -18.79 -6.58
C HIS A 51 11.02 -17.97 -6.99
N ARG A 52 10.49 -17.11 -6.10
CA ARG A 52 9.46 -16.12 -6.41
C ARG A 52 10.02 -14.73 -6.77
N GLY A 53 11.34 -14.56 -6.70
CA GLY A 53 12.05 -13.35 -7.11
C GLY A 53 12.52 -13.44 -8.57
N ALA A 54 12.70 -12.28 -9.21
CA ALA A 54 13.33 -12.19 -10.53
C ALA A 54 14.84 -11.90 -10.36
N GLN A 55 15.62 -12.40 -11.31
CA GLN A 55 17.00 -12.01 -11.52
C GLN A 55 17.03 -11.04 -12.72
N GLY A 56 17.84 -9.99 -12.61
CA GLY A 56 18.05 -9.02 -13.67
C GLY A 56 18.83 -9.59 -14.85
N ALA A 57 19.28 -8.71 -15.75
CA ALA A 57 20.05 -9.12 -16.92
C ALA A 57 21.40 -9.78 -16.56
N ASP A 58 21.95 -9.44 -15.38
CA ASP A 58 23.03 -10.19 -14.75
C ASP A 58 22.49 -11.09 -13.62
N SER A 59 23.09 -12.26 -13.44
CA SER A 59 22.67 -13.27 -12.45
C SER A 59 22.84 -12.83 -10.99
N CYS A 60 23.38 -11.64 -10.74
CA CYS A 60 23.73 -11.12 -9.42
C CYS A 60 22.92 -9.88 -9.02
N THR A 61 22.04 -9.40 -9.88
CA THR A 61 21.14 -8.27 -9.63
C THR A 61 19.75 -8.84 -9.40
N GLY A 62 19.20 -8.65 -8.20
CA GLY A 62 17.81 -9.01 -7.90
C GLY A 62 16.91 -7.79 -7.99
N ASP A 63 15.62 -7.98 -8.28
CA ASP A 63 14.66 -6.86 -8.47
C ASP A 63 14.30 -6.09 -7.20
N GLY A 64 14.73 -6.60 -6.04
CA GLY A 64 14.63 -5.95 -4.75
C GLY A 64 14.36 -6.96 -3.63
N ALA A 65 15.09 -6.81 -2.53
CA ALA A 65 14.85 -7.57 -1.31
C ALA A 65 14.98 -6.65 -0.09
N GLY A 66 14.31 -7.03 1.00
CA GLY A 66 14.42 -6.28 2.24
C GLY A 66 13.79 -6.95 3.44
N ILE A 67 14.06 -6.35 4.60
CA ILE A 67 13.60 -6.75 5.91
C ILE A 67 13.23 -5.50 6.74
N LEU A 68 12.07 -5.55 7.40
CA LEU A 68 11.62 -4.58 8.38
C LEU A 68 11.69 -5.24 9.76
N LEU A 69 12.31 -4.53 10.70
CA LEU A 69 12.50 -4.94 12.08
C LEU A 69 11.94 -3.87 13.02
N GLN A 70 11.65 -4.25 14.26
CA GLN A 70 11.60 -3.27 15.35
C GLN A 70 12.98 -2.63 15.54
N VAL A 71 13.00 -1.38 16.02
CA VAL A 71 14.25 -0.66 16.32
C VAL A 71 15.13 -1.48 17.30
N PRO A 72 16.32 -1.93 16.85
CA PRO A 72 17.21 -2.81 17.62
C PRO A 72 18.11 -1.95 18.53
N HIS A 73 17.54 -1.44 19.62
CA HIS A 73 18.18 -0.44 20.48
C HIS A 73 19.59 -0.82 20.96
N THR A 74 19.80 -2.06 21.41
CA THR A 74 21.11 -2.52 21.91
C THR A 74 22.20 -2.43 20.84
N PHE A 75 21.86 -2.79 19.59
CA PHE A 75 22.74 -2.65 18.45
C PHE A 75 23.00 -1.17 18.15
N LEU A 76 21.95 -0.37 17.97
CA LEU A 76 22.06 1.04 17.60
C LEU A 76 22.84 1.87 18.63
N LYS A 77 22.63 1.64 19.93
CA LYS A 77 23.36 2.33 21.01
C LYS A 77 24.86 2.08 20.93
N ARG A 78 25.28 0.85 20.59
CA ARG A 78 26.70 0.52 20.41
C ARG A 78 27.28 1.25 19.20
N VAL A 79 26.68 1.06 18.03
CA VAL A 79 27.25 1.55 16.76
C VAL A 79 27.15 3.06 16.60
N ALA A 80 26.16 3.71 17.22
CA ALA A 80 26.11 5.16 17.34
C ALA A 80 27.23 5.67 18.25
N GLY A 81 27.52 4.98 19.35
CA GLY A 81 28.64 5.31 20.23
C GLY A 81 30.01 5.25 19.54
N ASP A 82 30.21 4.29 18.62
CA ASP A 82 31.44 4.17 17.83
C ASP A 82 31.70 5.39 16.91
N VAL A 83 30.65 6.14 16.55
CA VAL A 83 30.74 7.39 15.77
C VAL A 83 30.53 8.65 16.62
N GLY A 84 30.60 8.53 17.95
CA GLY A 84 30.49 9.66 18.90
C GLY A 84 29.06 10.16 19.14
N VAL A 85 28.04 9.40 18.75
CA VAL A 85 26.63 9.75 18.98
C VAL A 85 26.10 9.02 20.21
N SER A 86 25.66 9.77 21.22
CA SER A 86 25.02 9.22 22.42
C SER A 86 23.51 9.10 22.21
N LEU A 87 22.99 7.87 22.24
CA LEU A 87 21.55 7.62 22.12
C LEU A 87 20.89 7.51 23.50
N PRO A 88 19.72 8.14 23.71
CA PRO A 88 18.91 7.97 24.90
C PRO A 88 18.26 6.58 24.91
N ASP A 89 17.39 6.32 25.90
CA ASP A 89 16.77 5.01 26.05
C ASP A 89 15.78 4.68 24.90
N ILE A 90 15.40 3.40 24.81
CA ILE A 90 14.48 2.93 23.78
C ILE A 90 13.17 3.74 23.80
N GLY A 91 12.72 4.19 22.63
CA GLY A 91 11.52 5.03 22.49
C GLY A 91 11.75 6.52 22.77
N GLU A 92 12.96 6.93 23.17
CA GLU A 92 13.32 8.35 23.37
C GLU A 92 14.05 8.96 22.16
N TYR A 93 14.23 8.18 21.10
CA TYR A 93 14.80 8.64 19.83
C TYR A 93 14.13 7.95 18.65
N GLY A 94 14.17 8.61 17.51
CA GLY A 94 13.81 8.09 16.20
C GLY A 94 15.06 7.78 15.40
N VAL A 95 15.00 6.76 14.56
CA VAL A 95 16.04 6.42 13.59
C VAL A 95 15.48 6.51 12.18
N GLY A 96 16.22 7.18 11.30
CA GLY A 96 15.96 7.18 9.87
C GLY A 96 16.95 6.30 9.14
N GLN A 97 16.49 5.46 8.22
CA GLN A 97 17.33 4.78 7.24
C GLN A 97 17.19 5.51 5.90
N LEU A 98 18.30 6.05 5.39
CA LEU A 98 18.30 6.95 4.23
C LEU A 98 19.20 6.43 3.12
N PHE A 99 18.71 6.63 1.91
CA PHE A 99 19.49 6.62 0.68
C PHE A 99 19.83 8.07 0.36
N LEU A 100 21.12 8.37 0.21
CA LEU A 100 21.62 9.70 -0.15
C LEU A 100 22.40 9.63 -1.48
N PRO A 101 22.60 10.77 -2.16
CA PRO A 101 23.44 10.83 -3.35
C PRO A 101 24.85 10.21 -3.15
N PRO A 102 25.44 9.58 -4.17
CA PRO A 102 26.78 8.96 -4.05
C PRO A 102 27.92 9.99 -4.00
N THR A 103 27.67 11.24 -4.37
CA THR A 103 28.68 12.33 -4.31
C THR A 103 28.67 13.04 -2.95
N ALA A 104 29.84 13.20 -2.34
CA ALA A 104 29.95 13.74 -0.98
C ALA A 104 29.39 15.16 -0.82
N GLU A 105 29.50 16.00 -1.85
CA GLU A 105 28.95 17.36 -1.85
C GLU A 105 27.42 17.35 -1.82
N ALA A 106 26.78 16.59 -2.72
CA ALA A 106 25.33 16.46 -2.75
C ALA A 106 24.78 15.84 -1.46
N ARG A 107 25.50 14.87 -0.86
CA ARG A 107 25.15 14.34 0.47
C ARG A 107 25.11 15.42 1.53
N ARG A 108 26.17 16.23 1.64
CA ARG A 108 26.25 17.30 2.64
C ARG A 108 25.12 18.30 2.46
N LEU A 109 24.71 18.60 1.22
CA LEU A 109 23.56 19.44 0.95
C LEU A 109 22.24 18.81 1.42
N CYS A 110 22.03 17.51 1.16
CA CYS A 110 20.87 16.79 1.69
C CYS A 110 20.86 16.77 3.23
N GLU A 111 21.99 16.49 3.87
CA GLU A 111 22.12 16.46 5.33
C GLU A 111 21.89 17.83 5.97
N LYS A 112 22.37 18.90 5.33
CA LYS A 112 22.13 20.28 5.75
C LYS A 112 20.64 20.60 5.70
N LEU A 113 19.97 20.31 4.58
CA LEU A 113 18.53 20.52 4.42
C LEU A 113 17.72 19.70 5.43
N PHE A 114 18.13 18.47 5.70
CA PHE A 114 17.52 17.63 6.73
C PHE A 114 17.62 18.30 8.10
N THR A 115 18.79 18.82 8.45
CA THR A 115 19.06 19.48 9.73
C THR A 115 18.25 20.78 9.87
N GLU A 116 18.17 21.59 8.82
CA GLU A 116 17.36 22.82 8.79
C GLU A 116 15.88 22.51 9.05
N ILE A 117 15.31 21.52 8.35
CA ILE A 117 13.90 21.15 8.53
C ILE A 117 13.66 20.54 9.91
N LEU A 118 14.59 19.76 10.47
CA LEU A 118 14.46 19.27 11.84
C LEU A 118 14.32 20.41 12.84
N VAL A 119 15.16 21.45 12.73
CA VAL A 119 15.10 22.63 13.60
C VAL A 119 13.78 23.37 13.45
N GLU A 120 13.29 23.56 12.22
CA GLU A 120 11.99 24.19 11.95
C GLU A 120 10.81 23.38 12.53
N GLU A 121 10.91 22.06 12.52
CA GLU A 121 9.92 21.15 13.10
C GLU A 121 10.09 20.97 14.62
N GLY A 122 11.05 21.66 15.25
CA GLY A 122 11.30 21.59 16.69
C GLY A 122 11.89 20.25 17.15
N LEU A 123 12.57 19.54 16.25
CA LEU A 123 13.24 18.27 16.50
C LEU A 123 14.75 18.49 16.64
N ARG A 124 15.36 17.73 17.55
CA ARG A 124 16.81 17.82 17.80
C ARG A 124 17.55 16.66 17.17
N LEU A 125 18.52 16.98 16.32
CA LEU A 125 19.46 16.01 15.76
C LEU A 125 20.41 15.50 16.85
N LEU A 126 20.51 14.17 16.99
CA LEU A 126 21.52 13.51 17.83
C LEU A 126 22.80 13.23 17.05
N GLY A 127 22.67 12.87 15.76
CA GLY A 127 23.81 12.68 14.87
C GLY A 127 23.51 11.75 13.71
N TRP A 128 24.58 11.41 12.98
CA TRP A 128 24.53 10.58 11.78
C TRP A 128 25.47 9.39 11.91
N ARG A 129 25.13 8.29 11.26
CA ARG A 129 25.94 7.09 11.13
C ARG A 129 26.00 6.65 9.68
N ASP A 130 27.20 6.33 9.20
CA ASP A 130 27.36 5.64 7.91
C ASP A 130 26.99 4.17 8.12
N VAL A 131 26.07 3.65 7.30
CA VAL A 131 25.68 2.25 7.39
C VAL A 131 26.72 1.44 6.62
N PRO A 132 27.42 0.48 7.26
CA PRO A 132 28.40 -0.32 6.56
C PRO A 132 27.70 -1.15 5.49
N VAL A 133 28.21 -1.09 4.27
CA VAL A 133 27.75 -1.90 3.14
C VAL A 133 28.91 -2.59 2.44
N LYS A 134 28.61 -3.69 1.75
CA LYS A 134 29.57 -4.46 0.95
C LYS A 134 29.16 -4.47 -0.52
N SER A 135 29.43 -3.39 -1.22
CA SER A 135 29.07 -3.17 -2.63
C SER A 135 29.68 -4.22 -3.59
N ASP A 136 30.74 -4.91 -3.19
CA ASP A 136 31.32 -6.04 -3.93
C ASP A 136 30.39 -7.27 -3.96
N ARG A 137 29.40 -7.36 -3.06
CA ARG A 137 28.46 -8.48 -2.92
C ARG A 137 27.21 -8.40 -3.79
N ILE A 138 27.04 -7.30 -4.53
CA ILE A 138 25.88 -7.06 -5.39
C ILE A 138 26.26 -7.05 -6.88
N GLY A 139 25.27 -7.23 -7.75
CA GLY A 139 25.47 -7.21 -9.20
C GLY A 139 26.01 -5.88 -9.72
N ALA A 140 26.64 -5.92 -10.91
CA ALA A 140 27.27 -4.74 -11.49
C ALA A 140 26.21 -3.66 -11.80
N GLN A 141 25.04 -4.08 -12.30
CA GLN A 141 23.94 -3.16 -12.56
C GLN A 141 23.46 -2.48 -11.27
N ALA A 142 23.27 -3.23 -10.18
CA ALA A 142 22.87 -2.67 -8.89
C ALA A 142 23.87 -1.64 -8.32
N ARG A 143 25.18 -1.89 -8.49
CA ARG A 143 26.23 -0.94 -8.09
C ARG A 143 26.15 0.40 -8.81
N THR A 144 25.72 0.42 -10.08
CA THR A 144 25.69 1.67 -10.85
C THR A 144 24.70 2.70 -10.30
N THR A 145 23.65 2.25 -9.62
CA THR A 145 22.59 3.08 -9.04
C THR A 145 22.60 3.03 -7.51
N GLU A 146 23.64 2.46 -6.90
CA GLU A 146 23.77 2.30 -5.46
C GLU A 146 23.81 3.67 -4.77
N PRO A 147 22.86 3.96 -3.86
CA PRO A 147 22.90 5.17 -3.07
C PRO A 147 23.87 5.02 -1.91
N PHE A 148 24.27 6.14 -1.33
CA PHE A 148 25.04 6.13 -0.10
C PHE A 148 24.11 5.93 1.10
N MET A 149 24.35 4.88 1.88
CA MET A 149 23.48 4.49 3.00
C MET A 149 23.87 5.23 4.28
N ARG A 150 22.93 6.00 4.86
CA ARG A 150 23.13 6.62 6.18
C ARG A 150 21.96 6.37 7.11
N GLN A 151 22.27 6.42 8.40
CA GLN A 151 21.30 6.54 9.47
C GLN A 151 21.37 7.92 10.10
N ILE A 152 20.20 8.46 10.43
CA ILE A 152 20.05 9.69 11.22
C ILE A 152 19.38 9.33 12.55
N PHE A 153 19.80 9.97 13.64
CA PHE A 153 19.21 9.81 14.95
C PHE A 153 18.61 11.13 15.44
N ILE A 154 17.36 11.11 15.89
CA ILE A 154 16.61 12.30 16.28
C ILE A 154 16.06 12.09 17.68
N ALA A 155 16.24 13.06 18.58
CA ALA A 155 15.71 12.97 19.93
C ALA A 155 14.19 13.21 19.96
N ARG A 156 13.48 12.48 20.83
CA ARG A 156 12.05 12.72 21.10
C ARG A 156 11.81 13.97 21.94
N ASP A 157 12.71 14.27 22.87
CA ASP A 157 12.62 15.39 23.82
C ASP A 157 11.22 15.52 24.45
N ALA A 158 10.44 16.55 24.09
CA ALA A 158 9.17 16.90 24.75
C ALA A 158 7.92 16.18 24.22
N PHE A 159 8.01 15.44 23.11
CA PHE A 159 6.84 14.82 22.48
C PHE A 159 6.49 13.48 23.15
N ASN A 160 5.22 13.13 23.29
CA ASN A 160 4.86 11.74 23.58
C ASN A 160 5.11 10.83 22.37
N GLU A 161 5.05 9.51 22.55
CA GLU A 161 5.36 8.52 21.49
C GLU A 161 4.58 8.77 20.19
N ALA A 162 3.26 8.94 20.27
CA ALA A 162 2.39 9.14 19.11
C ALA A 162 2.60 10.51 18.44
N GLN A 163 2.83 11.57 19.24
CA GLN A 163 3.17 12.89 18.73
C GLN A 163 4.52 12.87 18.01
N PHE A 164 5.48 12.12 18.54
CA PHE A 164 6.81 12.01 17.96
C PHE A 164 6.79 11.29 16.62
N GLU A 165 6.11 10.14 16.52
CA GLU A 165 5.94 9.44 15.23
C GLU A 165 5.23 10.33 14.19
N ARG A 166 4.18 11.06 14.59
CA ARG A 166 3.55 12.08 13.71
C ARG A 166 4.53 13.16 13.27
N LYS A 167 5.38 13.65 14.17
CA LYS A 167 6.34 14.71 13.84
C LYS A 167 7.44 14.21 12.91
N LEU A 168 7.92 12.98 13.11
CA LEU A 168 8.84 12.32 12.19
C LEU A 168 8.22 12.17 10.80
N TYR A 169 6.95 11.77 10.71
CA TYR A 169 6.22 11.68 9.44
C TYR A 169 6.11 13.04 8.72
N VAL A 170 5.65 14.09 9.41
CA VAL A 170 5.58 15.45 8.86
C VAL A 170 6.95 15.89 8.36
N THR A 171 7.98 15.69 9.18
CA THR A 171 9.37 16.06 8.85
C THR A 171 9.86 15.31 7.61
N ARG A 172 9.62 14.00 7.53
CA ARG A 172 9.97 13.18 6.35
C ARG A 172 9.30 13.73 5.09
N LYS A 173 7.99 14.00 5.13
CA LYS A 173 7.24 14.53 3.96
C LYS A 173 7.78 15.89 3.51
N ARG A 174 8.11 16.78 4.46
CA ARG A 174 8.73 18.07 4.15
C ARG A 174 10.10 17.90 3.50
N ILE A 175 10.93 17.00 4.00
CA ILE A 175 12.28 16.77 3.48
C ILE A 175 12.22 16.13 2.10
N GLU A 176 11.39 15.11 1.91
CA GLU A 176 11.16 14.48 0.60
C GLU A 176 10.78 15.53 -0.44
N LYS A 177 9.85 16.43 -0.10
CA LYS A 177 9.45 17.54 -0.97
C LYS A 177 10.59 18.54 -1.21
N ALA A 178 11.27 18.97 -0.17
CA ALA A 178 12.34 19.96 -0.27
C ALA A 178 13.51 19.45 -1.11
N VAL A 179 13.90 18.18 -0.96
CA VAL A 179 14.94 17.56 -1.81
C VAL A 179 14.46 17.44 -3.26
N ALA A 180 13.21 17.03 -3.48
CA ALA A 180 12.61 16.92 -4.80
C ALA A 180 12.57 18.25 -5.58
N GLU A 181 12.40 19.36 -4.86
CA GLU A 181 12.34 20.72 -5.41
C GLU A 181 13.72 21.41 -5.47
N SER A 182 14.72 20.87 -4.77
CA SER A 182 16.08 21.44 -4.70
C SER A 182 16.90 21.29 -5.99
N ALA A 183 17.90 22.14 -6.20
CA ALA A 183 18.86 22.00 -7.30
C ALA A 183 20.01 21.00 -7.02
N ILE A 184 19.88 20.13 -6.00
CA ILE A 184 20.93 19.18 -5.61
C ILE A 184 21.17 18.17 -6.74
N GLN A 185 22.42 18.05 -7.19
CA GLN A 185 22.81 17.04 -8.16
C GLN A 185 22.67 15.64 -7.57
N GLY A 186 22.08 14.70 -8.32
CA GLY A 186 21.90 13.33 -7.83
C GLY A 186 20.75 13.15 -6.84
N ARG A 187 19.91 14.20 -6.62
CA ARG A 187 18.74 14.18 -5.72
C ARG A 187 17.78 13.02 -5.95
N GLU A 188 17.77 12.45 -7.16
CA GLU A 188 17.00 11.26 -7.50
C GLU A 188 17.38 9.99 -6.70
N HIS A 189 18.58 9.95 -6.11
CA HIS A 189 19.00 8.87 -5.20
C HIS A 189 18.42 9.06 -3.79
N PHE A 190 17.93 10.25 -3.45
CA PHE A 190 17.42 10.54 -2.12
C PHE A 190 16.12 9.78 -1.86
N TYR A 191 16.12 8.97 -0.81
CA TYR A 191 14.92 8.26 -0.37
C TYR A 191 15.01 7.91 1.12
N VAL A 192 13.89 8.06 1.84
CA VAL A 192 13.80 7.70 3.26
C VAL A 192 13.08 6.36 3.39
N SER A 193 13.84 5.29 3.62
CA SER A 193 13.30 3.92 3.74
C SER A 193 12.42 3.75 4.96
N SER A 194 12.85 4.31 6.09
CA SER A 194 12.06 4.41 7.32
C SER A 194 12.51 5.65 8.09
N LEU A 195 11.61 6.27 8.85
CA LEU A 195 11.92 7.30 9.84
C LEU A 195 10.94 7.15 11.00
N SER A 196 11.33 6.39 12.03
CA SER A 196 10.43 5.98 13.11
C SER A 196 11.22 5.72 14.40
N ALA A 197 10.53 5.77 15.54
CA ALA A 197 11.05 5.30 16.84
C ALA A 197 10.80 3.80 17.05
N SER A 198 9.92 3.20 16.24
CA SER A 198 9.39 1.85 16.44
C SER A 198 9.95 0.83 15.46
N THR A 199 10.13 1.21 14.19
CA THR A 199 10.59 0.30 13.12
C THR A 199 11.79 0.84 12.33
N ILE A 200 12.54 -0.08 11.72
CA ILE A 200 13.63 0.22 10.79
C ILE A 200 13.60 -0.74 9.61
N VAL A 201 13.91 -0.24 8.41
CA VAL A 201 13.87 -1.02 7.16
C VAL A 201 15.26 -1.09 6.54
N TYR A 202 15.76 -2.30 6.32
CA TYR A 202 16.93 -2.57 5.48
C TYR A 202 16.43 -3.16 4.15
N LYS A 203 16.72 -2.49 3.04
CA LYS A 203 16.27 -2.94 1.72
C LYS A 203 17.19 -2.42 0.64
N GLY A 204 17.16 -3.06 -0.52
CA GLY A 204 17.91 -2.59 -1.66
C GLY A 204 17.70 -3.45 -2.88
N LEU A 205 18.48 -3.15 -3.92
CA LEU A 205 18.45 -3.91 -5.16
C LEU A 205 19.30 -5.18 -5.04
N LEU A 206 18.75 -6.15 -4.33
CA LEU A 206 19.45 -7.31 -3.80
C LEU A 206 18.68 -8.59 -4.14
N LEU A 207 19.40 -9.68 -4.37
CA LEU A 207 18.84 -11.02 -4.23
C LEU A 207 18.66 -11.35 -2.75
N PRO A 208 17.66 -12.17 -2.37
CA PRO A 208 17.43 -12.59 -1.00
C PRO A 208 18.69 -13.00 -0.21
N HIS A 209 19.51 -13.89 -0.77
CA HIS A 209 20.73 -14.39 -0.13
C HIS A 209 21.86 -13.33 0.01
N GLN A 210 21.76 -12.22 -0.72
CA GLN A 210 22.75 -11.13 -0.64
C GLN A 210 22.48 -10.20 0.55
N MET A 211 21.29 -10.23 1.16
CA MET A 211 20.89 -9.29 2.22
C MET A 211 21.91 -9.21 3.37
N ALA A 212 22.23 -10.35 3.99
CA ALA A 212 23.18 -10.41 5.10
C ALA A 212 24.63 -10.12 4.66
N ALA A 213 24.98 -10.46 3.42
CA ALA A 213 26.31 -10.20 2.87
C ALA A 213 26.52 -8.70 2.57
N TYR A 214 25.48 -8.03 2.06
CA TYR A 214 25.52 -6.62 1.69
C TYR A 214 25.38 -5.69 2.91
N TYR A 215 24.53 -6.03 3.89
CA TYR A 215 24.36 -5.31 5.16
C TYR A 215 24.93 -6.11 6.34
N PRO A 216 26.23 -5.95 6.68
CA PRO A 216 26.85 -6.64 7.81
C PRO A 216 26.13 -6.44 9.15
N ASP A 217 25.46 -5.29 9.33
CA ASP A 217 24.62 -4.99 10.49
C ASP A 217 23.63 -6.12 10.82
N LEU A 218 23.06 -6.77 9.79
CA LEU A 218 22.07 -7.84 9.94
C LEU A 218 22.66 -9.14 10.51
N THR A 219 23.98 -9.26 10.59
CA THR A 219 24.69 -10.42 11.16
C THR A 219 25.16 -10.21 12.59
N ASP A 220 25.01 -8.99 13.13
CA ASP A 220 25.39 -8.68 14.51
C ASP A 220 24.38 -9.28 15.50
N GLU A 221 24.84 -10.04 16.49
CA GLU A 221 23.98 -10.70 17.48
C GLU A 221 23.13 -9.72 18.31
N ARG A 222 23.52 -8.44 18.38
CA ARG A 222 22.77 -7.39 19.07
C ARG A 222 21.60 -6.87 18.23
N MET A 223 21.56 -7.20 16.94
CA MET A 223 20.43 -6.94 16.04
C MET A 223 19.26 -7.83 16.44
N VAL A 224 18.53 -7.43 17.47
CA VAL A 224 17.42 -8.21 18.05
C VAL A 224 16.07 -7.59 17.70
N SER A 225 15.10 -8.45 17.38
CA SER A 225 13.72 -8.03 17.11
C SER A 225 12.73 -9.10 17.55
N ALA A 226 11.49 -8.72 17.88
CA ALA A 226 10.43 -9.69 18.15
C ALA A 226 9.65 -10.06 16.88
N LEU A 227 9.75 -9.24 15.83
CA LEU A 227 9.15 -9.46 14.52
C LEU A 227 10.14 -9.13 13.41
N ALA A 228 10.03 -9.84 12.30
CA ALA A 228 10.76 -9.59 11.06
C ALA A 228 9.81 -9.75 9.89
N LEU A 229 9.57 -8.67 9.14
CA LEU A 229 8.76 -8.67 7.93
C LEU A 229 9.67 -8.60 6.71
N VAL A 230 9.55 -9.56 5.79
CA VAL A 230 10.45 -9.71 4.64
C VAL A 230 9.70 -9.75 3.32
N HIS A 231 10.39 -9.32 2.28
CA HIS A 231 9.84 -9.32 0.93
C HIS A 231 10.94 -9.54 -0.12
N SER A 232 10.65 -10.40 -1.10
CA SER A 232 11.43 -10.58 -2.32
C SER A 232 10.58 -10.13 -3.52
N ARG A 233 11.07 -9.15 -4.26
CA ARG A 233 10.37 -8.56 -5.40
C ARG A 233 10.66 -9.36 -6.67
N PHE A 234 9.63 -9.55 -7.50
CA PHE A 234 9.77 -9.95 -8.91
C PHE A 234 9.09 -8.88 -9.75
N SER A 235 9.85 -8.22 -10.61
CA SER A 235 9.29 -7.30 -11.56
C SER A 235 9.04 -7.99 -12.88
N THR A 236 7.80 -7.90 -13.37
CA THR A 236 7.44 -8.47 -14.68
C THR A 236 7.73 -7.50 -15.81
N ASN A 237 7.77 -6.18 -15.55
CA ASN A 237 7.89 -5.14 -16.57
C ASN A 237 8.56 -3.83 -16.09
N THR A 238 9.10 -3.76 -14.86
CA THR A 238 9.69 -2.51 -14.32
C THR A 238 11.19 -2.56 -14.34
N PHE A 239 11.79 -1.36 -14.45
CA PHE A 239 13.21 -1.24 -14.20
C PHE A 239 13.47 -1.25 -12.69
N PRO A 240 14.28 -2.20 -12.19
CA PRO A 240 14.58 -2.30 -10.77
C PRO A 240 15.25 -1.03 -10.24
N THR A 241 14.76 -0.50 -9.13
CA THR A 241 15.36 0.66 -8.46
C THR A 241 15.37 0.47 -6.94
N TRP A 242 16.42 0.97 -6.29
CA TRP A 242 16.62 0.84 -4.84
C TRP A 242 15.39 1.28 -4.00
N PRO A 243 14.75 2.43 -4.26
CA PRO A 243 13.59 2.87 -3.47
C PRO A 243 12.36 1.95 -3.57
N ARG A 244 12.21 1.25 -4.71
CA ARG A 244 11.07 0.36 -5.01
C ARG A 244 11.18 -1.03 -4.41
N ALA A 245 12.35 -1.39 -3.87
CA ALA A 245 12.44 -2.58 -3.03
C ALA A 245 11.47 -2.45 -1.83
N HIS A 246 10.93 -3.56 -1.39
CA HIS A 246 10.13 -3.66 -0.16
C HIS A 246 11.00 -4.20 0.99
N PRO A 247 10.55 -4.13 2.25
CA PRO A 247 9.30 -3.52 2.74
C PRO A 247 9.20 -2.01 2.51
N TYR A 248 7.96 -1.51 2.55
CA TYR A 248 7.71 -0.09 2.79
C TYR A 248 7.66 0.18 4.30
N ARG A 249 7.07 1.29 4.75
CA ARG A 249 7.17 1.73 6.15
C ARG A 249 6.27 0.90 7.07
N TYR A 250 5.13 0.46 6.54
CA TYR A 250 4.16 -0.36 7.25
C TYR A 250 3.84 -1.65 6.50
N VAL A 251 3.93 -1.69 5.16
CA VAL A 251 3.43 -2.82 4.36
C VAL A 251 4.50 -3.57 3.55
N CYS A 252 4.22 -4.86 3.35
CA CYS A 252 4.67 -5.68 2.23
C CYS A 252 3.46 -6.14 1.45
N HIS A 253 3.50 -5.98 0.12
CA HIS A 253 2.38 -6.30 -0.75
C HIS A 253 2.85 -7.32 -1.79
N ASN A 254 2.16 -8.45 -1.85
CA ASN A 254 2.25 -9.39 -2.94
C ASN A 254 1.00 -9.25 -3.81
N GLY A 255 1.13 -8.69 -5.00
CA GLY A 255 -0.05 -8.43 -5.81
C GLY A 255 0.07 -7.22 -6.69
N GLU A 256 -1.08 -6.77 -7.18
CA GLU A 256 -1.22 -5.56 -7.99
C GLU A 256 -2.53 -4.86 -7.61
N ILE A 257 -2.48 -3.56 -7.32
CA ILE A 257 -3.69 -2.74 -7.12
C ILE A 257 -4.18 -2.25 -8.48
N ASN A 258 -5.21 -2.91 -9.03
CA ASN A 258 -5.73 -2.59 -10.36
C ASN A 258 -6.65 -1.35 -10.38
N THR A 259 -7.08 -0.85 -9.22
CA THR A 259 -7.86 0.40 -9.09
C THR A 259 -6.99 1.64 -8.83
N LEU A 260 -5.65 1.52 -8.88
CA LEU A 260 -4.70 2.54 -8.43
C LEU A 260 -5.01 3.96 -8.92
N LYS A 261 -5.24 4.14 -10.23
CA LYS A 261 -5.48 5.47 -10.81
C LYS A 261 -6.71 6.14 -10.20
N GLY A 262 -7.76 5.37 -9.93
CA GLY A 262 -8.96 5.86 -9.23
C GLY A 262 -8.62 6.28 -7.79
N ASN A 263 -7.94 5.40 -7.04
CA ASN A 263 -7.59 5.63 -5.65
C ASN A 263 -6.71 6.88 -5.47
N VAL A 264 -5.68 7.05 -6.32
CA VAL A 264 -4.78 8.22 -6.28
C VAL A 264 -5.56 9.50 -6.58
N ASN A 265 -6.41 9.49 -7.61
CA ASN A 265 -7.24 10.65 -7.96
C ASN A 265 -8.19 11.03 -6.84
N TRP A 266 -8.81 10.05 -6.18
CA TRP A 266 -9.70 10.31 -5.06
C TRP A 266 -8.97 10.81 -3.82
N MET A 267 -7.78 10.28 -3.51
CA MET A 267 -6.94 10.81 -2.44
C MET A 267 -6.55 12.27 -2.71
N LYS A 268 -6.18 12.60 -3.95
CA LYS A 268 -5.90 13.98 -4.38
C LYS A 268 -7.11 14.89 -4.23
N ALA A 269 -8.30 14.43 -4.65
CA ALA A 269 -9.55 15.19 -4.55
C ALA A 269 -9.97 15.46 -3.10
N ARG A 270 -9.60 14.58 -2.15
CA ARG A 270 -9.90 14.74 -0.72
C ARG A 270 -9.09 15.85 -0.06
N GLN A 271 -7.89 16.17 -0.55
CA GLN A 271 -6.95 17.07 0.15
C GLN A 271 -7.56 18.41 0.55
N GLY A 272 -8.41 19.00 -0.31
CA GLY A 272 -9.08 20.28 -0.03
C GLY A 272 -10.14 20.23 1.07
N ARG A 273 -10.49 19.04 1.59
CA ARG A 273 -11.44 18.84 2.70
C ARG A 273 -10.81 18.14 3.91
N LEU A 274 -9.52 17.83 3.87
CA LEU A 274 -8.86 17.16 4.98
C LEU A 274 -8.67 18.11 6.15
N HIS A 275 -9.19 17.70 7.30
CA HIS A 275 -8.96 18.32 8.58
C HIS A 275 -8.59 17.22 9.58
N SER A 276 -7.68 17.48 10.51
CA SER A 276 -7.37 16.54 11.59
C SER A 276 -6.85 17.31 12.79
N GLU A 277 -7.44 17.09 13.95
CA GLU A 277 -6.97 17.68 15.20
C GLU A 277 -5.55 17.23 15.55
N LEU A 278 -5.19 16.00 15.18
CA LEU A 278 -3.88 15.39 15.48
C LEU A 278 -2.75 15.98 14.65
N PHE A 279 -3.02 16.38 13.40
CA PHE A 279 -2.03 17.07 12.55
C PHE A 279 -2.13 18.59 12.68
N GLY A 280 -3.30 19.14 12.96
CA GLY A 280 -3.53 20.58 13.08
C GLY A 280 -2.96 21.34 11.88
N LYS A 281 -2.09 22.31 12.16
CA LYS A 281 -1.43 23.15 11.14
C LYS A 281 -0.45 22.36 10.26
N ASP A 282 -0.01 21.17 10.68
CA ASP A 282 0.92 20.37 9.90
C ASP A 282 0.24 19.64 8.73
N MET A 283 -1.10 19.64 8.65
CA MET A 283 -1.85 18.95 7.58
C MET A 283 -1.41 19.37 6.17
N GLU A 284 -1.28 20.68 5.91
CA GLU A 284 -0.91 21.18 4.59
C GLU A 284 0.51 20.76 4.17
N LYS A 285 1.39 20.52 5.15
CA LYS A 285 2.77 20.06 4.91
C LYS A 285 2.83 18.64 4.37
N LEU A 286 1.76 17.85 4.53
CA LEU A 286 1.68 16.46 4.10
C LEU A 286 1.34 16.30 2.61
N PHE A 287 0.91 17.38 1.94
CA PHE A 287 0.46 17.31 0.55
C PHE A 287 1.63 17.31 -0.47
N PRO A 288 1.57 16.46 -1.52
CA PRO A 288 0.57 15.42 -1.74
C PRO A 288 0.78 14.20 -0.82
N ILE A 289 -0.31 13.62 -0.31
CA ILE A 289 -0.24 12.43 0.57
C ILE A 289 0.30 11.24 -0.23
N VAL A 290 -0.30 11.01 -1.39
CA VAL A 290 0.07 9.98 -2.36
C VAL A 290 0.56 10.64 -3.64
N SER A 291 1.68 10.18 -4.19
CA SER A 291 2.24 10.72 -5.44
C SER A 291 2.00 9.78 -6.61
N GLU A 292 1.69 10.33 -7.78
CA GLU A 292 1.35 9.57 -9.01
C GLU A 292 2.55 8.81 -9.62
N ASP A 293 3.77 9.12 -9.19
CA ASP A 293 5.03 8.54 -9.71
C ASP A 293 5.57 7.36 -8.89
N GLN A 294 4.81 6.93 -7.88
CA GLN A 294 5.17 5.81 -7.01
C GLN A 294 4.50 4.50 -7.45
N SER A 295 5.06 3.37 -7.01
CA SER A 295 4.41 2.07 -7.23
C SER A 295 3.06 2.01 -6.51
N ASP A 296 2.20 1.11 -6.98
CA ASP A 296 0.90 0.83 -6.37
C ASP A 296 0.99 0.56 -4.85
N SER A 297 2.01 -0.20 -4.48
CA SER A 297 2.31 -0.66 -3.13
C SER A 297 2.79 0.47 -2.23
N ALA A 298 3.60 1.39 -2.77
CA ALA A 298 4.02 2.59 -2.05
C ALA A 298 2.84 3.54 -1.84
N CYS A 299 1.94 3.66 -2.82
CA CYS A 299 0.73 4.46 -2.70
C CYS A 299 -0.20 3.92 -1.60
N LEU A 300 -0.32 2.59 -1.51
CA LEU A 300 -1.05 1.92 -0.43
C LEU A 300 -0.39 2.18 0.93
N ASP A 301 0.94 2.03 1.04
CA ASP A 301 1.71 2.30 2.27
C ASP A 301 1.52 3.74 2.78
N ASN A 302 1.66 4.73 1.89
CA ASN A 302 1.48 6.15 2.24
C ASN A 302 0.06 6.43 2.75
N THR A 303 -0.94 5.78 2.14
CA THR A 303 -2.33 5.96 2.56
C THR A 303 -2.56 5.32 3.92
N LEU A 304 -2.03 4.11 4.14
CA LEU A 304 -2.08 3.44 5.44
C LEU A 304 -1.40 4.27 6.53
N GLU A 305 -0.18 4.73 6.29
CA GLU A 305 0.58 5.57 7.21
C GLU A 305 -0.19 6.86 7.57
N PHE A 306 -0.78 7.52 6.57
CA PHE A 306 -1.60 8.72 6.79
C PHE A 306 -2.81 8.43 7.68
N LEU A 307 -3.53 7.33 7.45
CA LEU A 307 -4.68 6.93 8.26
C LEU A 307 -4.29 6.58 9.70
N LEU A 308 -3.19 5.84 9.87
CA LEU A 308 -2.65 5.42 11.15
C LEU A 308 -2.24 6.61 12.01
N LEU A 309 -1.37 7.46 11.47
CA LEU A 309 -0.83 8.61 12.18
C LEU A 309 -1.90 9.68 12.46
N GLY A 310 -2.94 9.69 11.63
CA GLY A 310 -4.14 10.47 11.84
C GLY A 310 -5.19 9.88 12.77
N GLY A 311 -4.88 8.77 13.45
CA GLY A 311 -5.64 8.31 14.63
C GLY A 311 -6.36 6.97 14.47
N ARG A 312 -6.35 6.35 13.29
CA ARG A 312 -6.96 5.02 13.11
C ARG A 312 -6.05 3.91 13.61
N SER A 313 -6.64 2.85 14.17
CA SER A 313 -5.88 1.64 14.46
C SER A 313 -5.51 0.91 13.16
N LEU A 314 -4.45 0.09 13.23
CA LEU A 314 -3.93 -0.67 12.09
C LEU A 314 -5.01 -1.52 11.40
N ALA A 315 -5.75 -2.29 12.19
CA ALA A 315 -6.84 -3.10 11.65
C ALA A 315 -7.99 -2.26 11.06
N HIS A 316 -8.34 -1.11 11.65
CA HIS A 316 -9.38 -0.22 11.12
C HIS A 316 -8.97 0.36 9.77
N ALA A 317 -7.75 0.87 9.66
CA ALA A 317 -7.23 1.38 8.40
C ALA A 317 -7.18 0.29 7.31
N MET A 318 -6.78 -0.93 7.65
CA MET A 318 -6.79 -2.06 6.71
C MET A 318 -8.21 -2.46 6.29
N MET A 319 -9.19 -2.47 7.19
CA MET A 319 -10.61 -2.72 6.86
C MET A 319 -11.20 -1.64 5.94
N MET A 320 -10.69 -0.41 5.99
CA MET A 320 -11.09 0.66 5.07
C MET A 320 -10.46 0.53 3.68
N LEU A 321 -9.17 0.20 3.63
CA LEU A 321 -8.43 0.12 2.37
C LEU A 321 -8.76 -1.17 1.61
N ILE A 322 -8.88 -2.30 2.31
CA ILE A 322 -9.14 -3.63 1.74
C ILE A 322 -10.34 -4.23 2.47
N PRO A 323 -11.57 -3.72 2.23
CA PRO A 323 -12.77 -4.22 2.88
C PRO A 323 -13.13 -5.63 2.38
N GLU A 324 -13.74 -6.44 3.25
CA GLU A 324 -14.30 -7.73 2.86
C GLU A 324 -15.56 -7.55 1.97
N PRO A 325 -15.92 -8.54 1.13
CA PRO A 325 -17.12 -8.43 0.30
C PRO A 325 -18.39 -8.41 1.17
N TRP A 326 -19.01 -7.22 1.27
CA TRP A 326 -20.11 -6.97 2.22
C TRP A 326 -21.48 -6.73 1.57
N VAL A 327 -21.53 -6.27 0.31
CA VAL A 327 -22.78 -5.81 -0.33
C VAL A 327 -23.78 -6.94 -0.53
N ALA A 328 -23.34 -8.05 -1.13
CA ALA A 328 -24.19 -9.21 -1.43
C ALA A 328 -24.13 -10.32 -0.36
N ASN A 329 -23.43 -10.08 0.76
CA ASN A 329 -23.26 -11.09 1.80
C ASN A 329 -24.43 -11.05 2.81
N ALA A 330 -25.45 -11.87 2.58
CA ALA A 330 -26.64 -11.96 3.43
C ALA A 330 -26.34 -12.44 4.86
N GLN A 331 -25.26 -13.21 5.06
CA GLN A 331 -24.87 -13.79 6.36
C GLN A 331 -24.03 -12.84 7.22
N MET A 332 -23.61 -11.69 6.68
CA MET A 332 -22.82 -10.71 7.42
C MET A 332 -23.65 -10.09 8.55
N ASP A 333 -23.03 -9.97 9.72
CA ASP A 333 -23.57 -9.21 10.85
C ASP A 333 -23.99 -7.79 10.42
N LEU A 334 -25.12 -7.31 10.97
CA LEU A 334 -25.72 -6.05 10.54
C LEU A 334 -24.91 -4.83 10.96
N ASP A 335 -24.23 -4.89 12.11
CA ASP A 335 -23.39 -3.79 12.56
C ASP A 335 -22.12 -3.74 11.70
N ARG A 336 -21.54 -4.91 11.36
CA ARG A 336 -20.43 -5.02 10.41
C ARG A 336 -20.80 -4.50 9.02
N ARG A 337 -22.00 -4.83 8.52
CA ARG A 337 -22.51 -4.27 7.27
C ARG A 337 -22.66 -2.75 7.37
N GLY A 338 -23.19 -2.24 8.49
CA GLY A 338 -23.30 -0.81 8.77
C GLY A 338 -21.95 -0.10 8.75
N PHE A 339 -20.92 -0.71 9.34
CA PHE A 339 -19.54 -0.21 9.31
C PHE A 339 -19.02 -0.07 7.87
N TYR A 340 -19.14 -1.11 7.05
CA TYR A 340 -18.64 -1.05 5.68
C TYR A 340 -19.44 -0.10 4.79
N GLN A 341 -20.76 -0.04 4.96
CA GLN A 341 -21.59 0.91 4.24
C GLN A 341 -21.23 2.36 4.60
N TYR A 342 -20.97 2.63 5.87
CA TYR A 342 -20.48 3.93 6.33
C TYR A 342 -19.12 4.28 5.69
N HIS A 343 -18.16 3.37 5.75
CA HIS A 343 -16.80 3.62 5.25
C HIS A 343 -16.70 3.65 3.72
N ALA A 344 -17.60 2.98 2.99
CA ALA A 344 -17.68 3.07 1.53
C ALA A 344 -17.99 4.49 1.02
N ALA A 345 -18.59 5.34 1.86
CA ALA A 345 -18.73 6.77 1.56
C ALA A 345 -17.39 7.52 1.63
N MET A 346 -16.51 7.11 2.54
CA MET A 346 -15.23 7.75 2.83
C MET A 346 -14.10 7.28 1.93
N MET A 347 -13.93 5.97 1.76
CA MET A 347 -12.81 5.33 1.08
C MET A 347 -13.32 4.29 0.10
N GLU A 348 -12.87 4.40 -1.16
CA GLU A 348 -13.03 3.33 -2.15
C GLU A 348 -12.03 2.19 -1.88
N PRO A 349 -12.39 0.93 -2.20
CA PRO A 349 -11.47 -0.19 -2.06
C PRO A 349 -10.21 -0.02 -2.93
N TRP A 350 -9.06 -0.29 -2.31
CA TRP A 350 -7.79 -0.51 -3.01
C TRP A 350 -7.77 -1.97 -3.48
N ASP A 351 -8.38 -2.19 -4.64
CA ASP A 351 -8.72 -3.52 -5.16
C ASP A 351 -7.69 -4.04 -6.17
N GLY A 352 -7.75 -5.34 -6.40
CA GLY A 352 -6.79 -6.12 -7.18
C GLY A 352 -6.23 -7.29 -6.37
N PRO A 353 -5.55 -8.25 -7.01
CA PRO A 353 -4.95 -9.37 -6.29
C PRO A 353 -3.99 -8.85 -5.25
N ALA A 354 -4.17 -9.19 -3.97
CA ALA A 354 -3.33 -8.68 -2.92
C ALA A 354 -3.24 -9.68 -1.76
N ALA A 355 -2.02 -10.03 -1.36
CA ALA A 355 -1.73 -10.44 0.00
C ALA A 355 -0.87 -9.33 0.62
N VAL A 356 -1.40 -8.69 1.65
CA VAL A 356 -0.73 -7.55 2.31
C VAL A 356 -0.37 -7.95 3.72
N CYS A 357 0.91 -8.03 4.01
CA CYS A 357 1.44 -8.10 5.36
C CYS A 357 1.72 -6.68 5.86
N PHE A 358 1.36 -6.37 7.10
CA PHE A 358 1.46 -5.02 7.64
C PHE A 358 1.88 -5.03 9.12
N THR A 359 2.58 -3.99 9.57
CA THR A 359 3.01 -3.84 10.96
C THR A 359 3.23 -2.37 11.33
N ASP A 360 2.94 -2.03 12.59
CA ASP A 360 3.32 -0.76 13.22
C ASP A 360 4.50 -0.94 14.21
N GLY A 361 5.13 -2.11 14.21
CA GLY A 361 6.18 -2.49 15.16
C GLY A 361 5.67 -3.07 16.48
N LYS A 362 4.39 -2.93 16.83
CA LYS A 362 3.76 -3.55 18.02
C LYS A 362 2.85 -4.71 17.63
N MET A 363 2.06 -4.51 16.59
CA MET A 363 1.22 -5.51 15.94
C MET A 363 1.80 -5.85 14.57
N ILE A 364 1.62 -7.10 14.17
CA ILE A 364 1.91 -7.55 12.81
C ILE A 364 0.78 -8.45 12.33
N GLY A 365 0.36 -8.26 11.09
CA GLY A 365 -0.74 -9.00 10.53
C GLY A 365 -0.65 -9.16 9.03
N ALA A 366 -1.64 -9.86 8.50
CA ALA A 366 -1.87 -9.99 7.08
C ALA A 366 -3.36 -9.99 6.76
N THR A 367 -3.70 -9.47 5.58
CA THR A 367 -5.03 -9.56 4.97
C THR A 367 -4.89 -9.94 3.49
N LEU A 368 -5.92 -10.57 2.94
CA LEU A 368 -6.04 -10.77 1.50
C LEU A 368 -6.98 -9.73 0.91
N ASP A 369 -6.90 -9.57 -0.41
CA ASP A 369 -7.93 -8.95 -1.20
C ASP A 369 -9.27 -9.69 -1.05
N ARG A 370 -10.34 -9.03 -1.48
CA ARG A 370 -11.71 -9.51 -1.32
C ARG A 370 -11.99 -10.87 -1.99
N ASN A 371 -11.20 -11.24 -3.00
CA ASN A 371 -11.30 -12.49 -3.75
C ASN A 371 -10.29 -13.55 -3.27
N GLY A 372 -9.29 -13.14 -2.48
CA GLY A 372 -8.20 -14.01 -2.02
C GLY A 372 -7.36 -14.57 -3.15
N LEU A 373 -6.97 -13.70 -4.10
CA LEU A 373 -6.28 -14.09 -5.34
C LEU A 373 -4.81 -14.43 -5.13
N ARG A 374 -4.28 -14.21 -3.92
CA ARG A 374 -2.87 -14.49 -3.57
C ARG A 374 -2.77 -15.45 -2.38
N PRO A 375 -1.82 -16.40 -2.40
CA PRO A 375 -1.68 -17.38 -1.33
C PRO A 375 -1.05 -16.73 -0.10
N CYS A 376 -1.55 -17.11 1.07
CA CYS A 376 -0.95 -16.75 2.35
C CYS A 376 -1.19 -17.89 3.35
N ARG A 377 -0.11 -18.48 3.85
CA ARG A 377 -0.10 -19.64 4.74
C ARG A 377 0.59 -19.25 6.04
N TYR A 378 0.13 -19.79 7.15
CA TYR A 378 0.78 -19.57 8.43
C TYR A 378 0.93 -20.87 9.22
N GLN A 379 1.93 -20.89 10.09
CA GLN A 379 2.13 -21.90 11.13
C GLN A 379 2.46 -21.24 12.46
N VAL A 380 1.97 -21.83 13.53
CA VAL A 380 2.20 -21.41 14.91
C VAL A 380 2.85 -22.58 15.64
N THR A 381 3.98 -22.35 16.28
CA THR A 381 4.68 -23.36 17.06
C THR A 381 4.24 -23.34 18.53
N THR A 382 4.60 -24.39 19.27
CA THR A 382 4.27 -24.55 20.69
C THR A 382 5.02 -23.56 21.59
N ASP A 383 6.20 -23.11 21.19
CA ASP A 383 7.00 -22.06 21.86
C ASP A 383 6.55 -20.63 21.51
N GLY A 384 5.52 -20.48 20.66
CA GLY A 384 4.89 -19.20 20.34
C GLY A 384 5.56 -18.43 19.19
N LEU A 385 6.32 -19.10 18.32
CA LEU A 385 6.74 -18.54 17.03
C LEU A 385 5.58 -18.62 16.03
N VAL A 386 5.34 -17.52 15.33
CA VAL A 386 4.42 -17.48 14.19
C VAL A 386 5.25 -17.21 12.95
N VAL A 387 5.03 -18.03 11.93
CA VAL A 387 5.59 -17.83 10.59
C VAL A 387 4.43 -17.75 9.63
N LEU A 388 4.32 -16.65 8.91
CA LEU A 388 3.33 -16.45 7.86
C LEU A 388 4.04 -16.06 6.57
N ALA A 389 3.74 -16.72 5.47
CA ALA A 389 4.34 -16.40 4.18
C ALA A 389 3.44 -16.80 3.01
N SER A 390 3.83 -16.37 1.82
CA SER A 390 3.19 -16.79 0.57
C SER A 390 3.25 -18.31 0.33
N GLU A 391 4.18 -19.03 0.98
CA GLU A 391 4.31 -20.49 0.94
C GLU A 391 4.50 -21.10 2.33
N ALA A 392 4.10 -22.35 2.52
CA ALA A 392 4.18 -23.02 3.83
C ALA A 392 5.59 -23.56 4.15
N GLY A 393 6.40 -23.85 3.13
CA GLY A 393 7.72 -24.50 3.27
C GLY A 393 8.87 -23.56 3.61
N VAL A 394 8.59 -22.31 3.99
CA VAL A 394 9.61 -21.25 4.13
C VAL A 394 10.48 -21.38 5.37
N LEU A 395 10.06 -22.14 6.38
CA LEU A 395 10.86 -22.41 7.56
C LEU A 395 10.54 -23.83 8.07
N PRO A 396 11.52 -24.76 8.05
CA PRO A 396 11.31 -26.11 8.56
C PRO A 396 11.08 -26.07 10.07
N ALA A 397 10.11 -26.85 10.54
CA ALA A 397 9.83 -27.05 11.96
C ALA A 397 9.43 -28.52 12.16
N ASP A 398 9.82 -29.11 13.30
CA ASP A 398 9.42 -30.47 13.64
C ASP A 398 7.89 -30.50 13.83
N ALA A 399 7.23 -31.55 13.31
CA ALA A 399 5.78 -31.71 13.41
C ALA A 399 5.29 -31.66 14.87
N LYS A 400 6.11 -32.12 15.83
CA LYS A 400 5.77 -32.08 17.27
C LYS A 400 5.79 -30.66 17.86
N GLU A 401 6.48 -29.73 17.21
CA GLU A 401 6.59 -28.33 17.64
C GLU A 401 5.49 -27.46 17.03
N ILE A 402 4.70 -27.99 16.09
CA ILE A 402 3.64 -27.25 15.41
C ILE A 402 2.35 -27.35 16.21
N ARG A 403 1.89 -26.20 16.74
CA ARG A 403 0.60 -26.06 17.41
C ARG A 403 -0.55 -25.91 16.42
N MET A 404 -0.35 -25.13 15.35
CA MET A 404 -1.39 -24.81 14.37
C MET A 404 -0.80 -24.56 12.98
N LYS A 405 -1.53 -24.95 11.94
CA LYS A 405 -1.27 -24.57 10.54
C LYS A 405 -2.56 -24.09 9.92
N GLY A 406 -2.47 -23.08 9.06
CA GLY A 406 -3.65 -22.54 8.38
C GLY A 406 -3.31 -21.75 7.13
N ARG A 407 -4.36 -21.21 6.53
CA ARG A 407 -4.30 -20.28 5.40
C ARG A 407 -5.17 -19.08 5.68
N LEU A 408 -4.78 -17.93 5.14
CA LEU A 408 -5.63 -16.76 5.14
C LEU A 408 -6.79 -16.97 4.16
N GLN A 409 -7.96 -16.45 4.50
CA GLN A 409 -9.18 -16.57 3.71
C GLN A 409 -9.60 -15.17 3.22
N PRO A 410 -10.26 -15.05 2.06
CA PRO A 410 -10.79 -13.78 1.59
C PRO A 410 -11.61 -13.09 2.69
N GLY A 411 -11.36 -11.80 2.92
CA GLY A 411 -12.07 -11.01 3.92
C GLY A 411 -11.66 -11.23 5.37
N ARG A 412 -10.79 -12.21 5.70
CA ARG A 412 -10.31 -12.43 7.07
C ARG A 412 -8.93 -11.81 7.30
N MET A 413 -8.74 -11.24 8.48
CA MET A 413 -7.48 -10.69 8.94
C MET A 413 -6.81 -11.65 9.92
N PHE A 414 -5.50 -11.83 9.76
CA PHE A 414 -4.65 -12.50 10.75
C PHE A 414 -3.82 -11.43 11.45
N LEU A 415 -3.92 -11.33 12.78
CA LEU A 415 -3.23 -10.29 13.56
C LEU A 415 -2.58 -10.87 14.80
N VAL A 416 -1.31 -10.52 15.02
CA VAL A 416 -0.55 -10.84 16.23
C VAL A 416 -0.24 -9.54 16.95
N ASP A 417 -0.67 -9.45 18.21
CA ASP A 417 -0.31 -8.35 19.10
C ASP A 417 0.80 -8.82 20.04
N THR A 418 2.00 -8.30 19.83
CA THR A 418 3.19 -8.68 20.63
C THR A 418 3.19 -8.06 22.02
N VAL A 419 2.39 -7.02 22.25
CA VAL A 419 2.22 -6.36 23.55
C VAL A 419 1.24 -7.15 24.41
N GLN A 420 0.10 -7.56 23.84
CA GLN A 420 -0.86 -8.44 24.53
C GLN A 420 -0.39 -9.89 24.61
N GLY A 421 0.57 -10.27 23.77
CA GLY A 421 1.14 -11.61 23.81
C GLY A 421 0.24 -12.68 23.20
N ARG A 422 -0.56 -12.35 22.16
CA ARG A 422 -1.54 -13.28 21.57
C ARG A 422 -1.84 -13.00 20.09
N ILE A 423 -2.40 -14.00 19.43
CA ILE A 423 -3.07 -13.85 18.14
C ILE A 423 -4.49 -13.35 18.44
N ILE A 424 -4.93 -12.28 17.77
CA ILE A 424 -6.29 -11.74 17.90
C ILE A 424 -7.15 -12.37 16.80
N ASP A 425 -8.32 -12.89 17.16
CA ASP A 425 -9.23 -13.51 16.20
C ASP A 425 -9.89 -12.47 15.29
N ASP A 426 -10.12 -12.82 14.02
CA ASP A 426 -10.76 -11.94 13.03
C ASP A 426 -12.10 -11.38 13.49
N GLU A 427 -12.94 -12.20 14.14
CA GLU A 427 -14.24 -11.77 14.63
C GLU A 427 -14.10 -10.78 15.79
N GLU A 428 -13.10 -10.97 16.65
CA GLU A 428 -12.79 -10.05 17.75
C GLU A 428 -12.28 -8.70 17.22
N ILE A 429 -11.35 -8.72 16.25
CA ILE A 429 -10.83 -7.51 15.59
C ILE A 429 -11.98 -6.68 15.02
N LYS A 430 -12.84 -7.34 14.24
CA LYS A 430 -13.94 -6.67 13.56
C LYS A 430 -15.00 -6.20 14.55
N ALA A 431 -15.33 -6.99 15.58
CA ALA A 431 -16.29 -6.58 16.60
C ALA A 431 -15.83 -5.34 17.38
N ASP A 432 -14.54 -5.27 17.77
CA ASP A 432 -13.98 -4.08 18.42
C ASP A 432 -14.17 -2.83 17.55
N ILE A 433 -13.76 -2.91 16.28
CA ILE A 433 -13.78 -1.77 15.35
C ILE A 433 -15.19 -1.33 15.02
N VAL A 434 -16.07 -2.28 14.71
CA VAL A 434 -17.47 -2.04 14.37
C VAL A 434 -18.22 -1.44 15.57
N GLY A 435 -17.89 -1.85 16.79
CA GLY A 435 -18.51 -1.37 18.02
C GLY A 435 -18.07 0.03 18.47
N ARG A 436 -17.05 0.65 17.87
CA ARG A 436 -16.51 1.95 18.32
C ARG A 436 -17.50 3.09 18.21
N LYS A 437 -18.37 3.04 17.21
CA LYS A 437 -19.38 4.06 16.90
C LYS A 437 -20.65 3.38 16.39
N PRO A 438 -21.82 4.02 16.50
CA PRO A 438 -23.08 3.43 16.04
C PRO A 438 -23.24 3.58 14.51
N TYR A 439 -22.30 3.04 13.72
CA TYR A 439 -22.25 3.20 12.26
C TYR A 439 -23.54 2.75 11.58
N ARG A 440 -24.09 1.61 12.01
CA ARG A 440 -25.37 1.11 11.49
C ARG A 440 -26.50 2.11 11.70
N SER A 441 -26.62 2.64 12.92
CA SER A 441 -27.66 3.63 13.24
C SER A 441 -27.49 4.90 12.40
N TRP A 442 -26.26 5.36 12.21
CA TRP A 442 -25.98 6.51 11.34
C TRP A 442 -26.41 6.25 9.90
N VAL A 443 -26.02 5.11 9.34
CA VAL A 443 -26.39 4.75 7.96
C VAL A 443 -27.91 4.65 7.79
N MET A 444 -28.62 4.05 8.75
CA MET A 444 -30.09 3.94 8.72
C MET A 444 -30.80 5.28 8.87
N GLN A 445 -30.25 6.20 9.66
CA GLN A 445 -30.88 7.49 9.95
C GLN A 445 -30.58 8.56 8.89
N TYR A 446 -29.39 8.54 8.30
CA TYR A 446 -28.89 9.62 7.43
C TYR A 446 -28.75 9.21 5.96
N GLY A 447 -28.62 7.92 5.67
CA GLY A 447 -28.61 7.41 4.30
C GLY A 447 -30.01 7.53 3.67
N VAL A 448 -30.06 7.82 2.37
CA VAL A 448 -31.31 7.87 1.60
C VAL A 448 -31.18 6.88 0.46
N SER A 449 -32.10 5.91 0.35
CA SER A 449 -32.15 5.05 -0.83
C SER A 449 -32.87 5.76 -1.98
N LEU A 450 -32.41 5.58 -3.22
CA LEU A 450 -33.14 6.08 -4.39
C LEU A 450 -34.59 5.54 -4.44
N ASP A 451 -34.79 4.30 -4.00
CA ASP A 451 -36.11 3.64 -3.94
C ASP A 451 -37.06 4.25 -2.89
N GLU A 452 -36.55 5.04 -1.96
CA GLU A 452 -37.34 5.74 -0.94
C GLU A 452 -37.79 7.13 -1.41
N LEU A 453 -37.25 7.61 -2.54
CA LEU A 453 -37.62 8.91 -3.09
C LEU A 453 -39.00 8.83 -3.75
N PRO A 454 -39.82 9.89 -3.65
CA PRO A 454 -41.11 9.92 -4.31
C PRO A 454 -40.95 9.86 -5.83
N GLU A 455 -41.91 9.23 -6.49
CA GLU A 455 -42.01 9.26 -7.94
C GLU A 455 -42.00 10.71 -8.45
N PRO A 456 -41.24 11.03 -9.51
CA PRO A 456 -41.16 12.38 -10.04
C PRO A 456 -42.54 12.82 -10.55
N LEU A 457 -43.01 13.97 -10.05
CA LEU A 457 -44.31 14.56 -10.42
C LEU A 457 -44.44 14.82 -11.93
N ASN A 458 -43.32 15.08 -12.61
CA ASN A 458 -43.27 15.35 -14.04
C ASN A 458 -42.21 14.47 -14.70
N VAL A 459 -42.64 13.38 -15.34
CA VAL A 459 -41.79 12.60 -16.24
C VAL A 459 -41.92 13.19 -17.65
N PRO A 460 -40.83 13.74 -18.25
CA PRO A 460 -40.87 14.23 -19.62
C PRO A 460 -41.36 13.14 -20.57
N GLN A 461 -42.43 13.42 -21.31
CA GLN A 461 -42.96 12.47 -22.29
C GLN A 461 -42.07 12.41 -23.53
N PRO A 462 -41.93 11.24 -24.18
CA PRO A 462 -41.17 11.13 -25.41
C PRO A 462 -41.77 12.04 -26.50
N ASP A 463 -40.96 12.96 -27.01
CA ASP A 463 -41.31 13.74 -28.21
C ASP A 463 -40.99 12.91 -29.47
N HIS A 464 -41.93 12.02 -29.81
CA HIS A 464 -41.85 11.13 -30.96
C HIS A 464 -41.59 11.86 -32.31
N PRO A 465 -42.19 13.03 -32.61
CA PRO A 465 -41.89 13.78 -33.82
C PRO A 465 -40.39 14.07 -34.05
N THR A 466 -39.63 14.40 -33.01
CA THR A 466 -38.22 14.80 -33.15
C THR A 466 -37.23 13.66 -32.95
N ILE A 467 -37.70 12.42 -32.67
CA ILE A 467 -36.83 11.31 -32.30
C ILE A 467 -35.79 11.00 -33.39
N ARG A 468 -36.22 11.01 -34.66
CA ARG A 468 -35.36 10.70 -35.80
C ARG A 468 -34.27 11.75 -36.00
N GLN A 469 -34.63 13.03 -35.82
CA GLN A 469 -33.68 14.13 -35.91
C GLN A 469 -32.62 14.05 -34.81
N ARG A 470 -33.05 13.73 -33.58
CA ARG A 470 -32.13 13.55 -32.44
C ARG A 470 -31.22 12.33 -32.63
N GLN A 471 -31.77 11.20 -33.09
CA GLN A 471 -30.97 10.03 -33.45
C GLN A 471 -29.88 10.36 -34.48
N GLN A 472 -30.23 11.08 -35.54
CA GLN A 472 -29.25 11.54 -36.53
C GLN A 472 -28.19 12.48 -35.93
N ALA A 473 -28.60 13.44 -35.09
CA ALA A 473 -27.69 14.37 -34.43
C ALA A 473 -26.69 13.67 -33.50
N PHE A 474 -27.12 12.61 -32.81
CA PHE A 474 -26.27 11.79 -31.93
C PHE A 474 -25.62 10.59 -32.65
N GLY A 475 -25.74 10.51 -33.98
CA GLY A 475 -25.05 9.51 -34.79
C GLY A 475 -25.61 8.08 -34.71
N TYR A 476 -26.83 7.89 -34.21
CA TYR A 476 -27.48 6.58 -34.20
C TYR A 476 -27.71 6.06 -35.62
N THR A 477 -27.36 4.80 -35.83
CA THR A 477 -27.58 4.10 -37.10
C THR A 477 -28.71 3.08 -37.01
N VAL A 478 -29.28 2.72 -38.16
CA VAL A 478 -30.27 1.63 -38.24
C VAL A 478 -29.68 0.32 -37.74
N GLU A 479 -28.39 0.09 -37.99
CA GLU A 479 -27.63 -1.08 -37.53
C GLU A 479 -27.55 -1.11 -36.01
N GLU A 480 -27.12 -0.04 -35.34
CA GLU A 480 -27.07 0.02 -33.86
C GLU A 480 -28.45 -0.20 -33.23
N LEU A 481 -29.51 0.42 -33.77
CA LEU A 481 -30.86 0.26 -33.24
C LEU A 481 -31.35 -1.20 -33.37
N LYS A 482 -31.09 -1.85 -34.50
CA LYS A 482 -31.57 -3.22 -34.76
C LYS A 482 -30.68 -4.29 -34.14
N MET A 483 -29.37 -4.13 -34.22
CA MET A 483 -28.39 -5.16 -33.84
C MET A 483 -27.91 -5.03 -32.40
N VAL A 484 -27.99 -3.85 -31.77
CA VAL A 484 -27.51 -3.63 -30.39
C VAL A 484 -28.68 -3.34 -29.45
N ILE A 485 -29.43 -2.27 -29.70
CA ILE A 485 -30.48 -1.80 -28.77
C ILE A 485 -31.67 -2.76 -28.72
N THR A 486 -32.14 -3.25 -29.87
CA THR A 486 -33.30 -4.16 -29.92
C THR A 486 -33.06 -5.45 -29.12
N PRO A 487 -31.93 -6.17 -29.27
CA PRO A 487 -31.60 -7.31 -28.41
C PRO A 487 -31.59 -6.98 -26.92
N MET A 488 -30.92 -5.89 -26.51
CA MET A 488 -30.87 -5.46 -25.10
C MET A 488 -32.25 -5.27 -24.48
N ILE A 489 -33.20 -4.72 -25.23
CA ILE A 489 -34.58 -4.52 -24.76
C ILE A 489 -35.33 -5.86 -24.68
N MET A 490 -35.17 -6.73 -25.68
CA MET A 490 -35.96 -7.95 -25.79
C MET A 490 -35.49 -9.07 -24.86
N THR A 491 -34.18 -9.19 -24.63
CA THR A 491 -33.59 -10.27 -23.82
C THR A 491 -33.07 -9.81 -22.47
N GLY A 492 -32.85 -8.51 -22.27
CA GLY A 492 -32.17 -7.99 -21.07
C GLY A 492 -30.66 -8.25 -21.06
N GLU A 493 -30.09 -8.70 -22.18
CA GLU A 493 -28.67 -9.04 -22.33
C GLU A 493 -28.01 -8.20 -23.42
N GLU A 494 -26.69 -8.00 -23.35
CA GLU A 494 -25.97 -7.33 -24.44
C GLU A 494 -26.00 -8.14 -25.73
N ALA A 495 -25.89 -7.46 -26.87
CA ALA A 495 -25.91 -8.11 -28.17
C ALA A 495 -24.65 -8.95 -28.41
N LEU A 496 -24.82 -10.23 -28.75
CA LEU A 496 -23.73 -11.13 -29.13
C LEU A 496 -23.45 -11.05 -30.64
N SER A 497 -22.17 -11.06 -30.98
CA SER A 497 -21.68 -11.10 -32.37
C SER A 497 -20.43 -11.97 -32.49
N SER A 498 -19.97 -12.20 -33.71
CA SER A 498 -18.78 -13.00 -34.01
C SER A 498 -17.93 -12.30 -35.08
N MET A 499 -16.72 -12.84 -35.33
CA MET A 499 -15.66 -12.24 -36.17
C MET A 499 -14.98 -11.02 -35.52
N GLY A 500 -13.85 -10.62 -36.09
CA GLY A 500 -13.10 -9.43 -35.65
C GLY A 500 -13.68 -8.13 -36.22
N THR A 501 -13.36 -7.01 -35.57
CA THR A 501 -13.70 -5.67 -36.06
C THR A 501 -12.83 -5.29 -37.26
N ASP A 502 -13.37 -5.44 -38.47
CA ASP A 502 -12.68 -5.11 -39.74
C ASP A 502 -12.92 -3.66 -40.22
N THR A 503 -13.41 -2.79 -39.33
CA THR A 503 -13.58 -1.36 -39.64
C THR A 503 -12.29 -0.58 -39.32
N PRO A 504 -11.98 0.50 -40.06
CA PRO A 504 -10.85 1.37 -39.74
C PRO A 504 -10.88 1.87 -38.29
N LEU A 505 -9.69 2.15 -37.72
CA LEU A 505 -9.61 2.87 -36.46
C LEU A 505 -10.37 4.20 -36.56
N ALA A 506 -10.95 4.66 -35.46
CA ALA A 506 -11.85 5.82 -35.49
C ALA A 506 -11.24 7.07 -36.13
N VAL A 507 -9.94 7.31 -35.89
CA VAL A 507 -9.17 8.43 -36.45
C VAL A 507 -8.88 8.30 -37.95
N LEU A 508 -8.95 7.08 -38.50
CA LEU A 508 -8.71 6.78 -39.93
C LEU A 508 -10.01 6.57 -40.71
N SER A 509 -11.16 6.74 -40.06
CA SER A 509 -12.44 6.50 -40.70
C SER A 509 -12.87 7.70 -41.53
N ASP A 510 -13.31 7.44 -42.77
CA ASP A 510 -13.96 8.45 -43.62
C ASP A 510 -15.40 8.79 -43.16
N ARG A 511 -15.91 8.12 -42.11
CA ARG A 511 -17.23 8.36 -41.53
C ARG A 511 -17.12 9.04 -40.16
N PRO A 512 -18.08 9.91 -39.79
CA PRO A 512 -18.13 10.48 -38.44
C PRO A 512 -18.13 9.40 -37.36
N GLN A 513 -17.23 9.51 -36.39
CA GLN A 513 -17.12 8.57 -35.27
C GLN A 513 -17.50 9.23 -33.95
N LEU A 514 -18.26 8.51 -33.13
CA LEU A 514 -18.58 8.94 -31.78
C LEU A 514 -17.35 8.94 -30.87
N LEU A 515 -17.35 9.84 -29.89
CA LEU A 515 -16.25 9.99 -28.93
C LEU A 515 -15.85 8.65 -28.28
N PHE A 516 -16.82 7.83 -27.91
CA PHE A 516 -16.59 6.54 -27.24
C PHE A 516 -15.75 5.56 -28.08
N LYS A 517 -15.71 5.67 -29.41
CA LYS A 517 -14.90 4.79 -30.28
C LYS A 517 -13.40 5.05 -30.17
N TYR A 518 -13.01 6.23 -29.68
CA TYR A 518 -11.61 6.59 -29.40
C TYR A 518 -11.11 6.04 -28.07
N PHE A 519 -12.02 5.66 -27.16
CA PHE A 519 -11.67 5.04 -25.89
C PHE A 519 -11.69 3.53 -26.04
N LYS A 520 -10.58 2.88 -25.70
CA LYS A 520 -10.49 1.42 -25.65
C LYS A 520 -10.50 0.99 -24.20
N GLN A 521 -11.38 0.03 -23.89
CA GLN A 521 -11.43 -0.56 -22.55
C GLN A 521 -10.10 -1.26 -22.29
N LEU A 522 -9.47 -0.93 -21.17
CA LEU A 522 -8.31 -1.66 -20.71
C LEU A 522 -8.77 -2.99 -20.12
N PHE A 523 -7.99 -4.03 -20.33
CA PHE A 523 -8.22 -5.33 -19.73
C PHE A 523 -6.93 -5.82 -19.07
N ALA A 524 -7.11 -6.70 -18.09
CA ALA A 524 -6.01 -7.30 -17.39
C ALA A 524 -5.48 -8.52 -18.15
N GLN A 525 -4.15 -8.63 -18.25
CA GLN A 525 -3.49 -9.77 -18.86
C GLN A 525 -2.20 -10.07 -18.09
N VAL A 526 -2.00 -11.35 -17.74
CA VAL A 526 -0.86 -11.89 -16.97
C VAL A 526 -0.73 -11.36 -15.54
N THR A 527 -0.68 -10.05 -15.34
CA THR A 527 -0.29 -9.41 -14.07
C THR A 527 -1.36 -9.51 -12.99
N ASN A 528 -2.63 -9.40 -13.39
CA ASN A 528 -3.79 -9.67 -12.57
C ASN A 528 -4.86 -10.43 -13.38
N PRO A 529 -5.60 -11.37 -12.78
CA PRO A 529 -6.67 -12.09 -13.45
C PRO A 529 -7.91 -11.19 -13.60
N PRO A 530 -8.70 -11.36 -14.69
CA PRO A 530 -10.08 -10.87 -14.72
C PRO A 530 -10.95 -11.66 -13.73
N ILE A 531 -12.08 -11.07 -13.35
CA ILE A 531 -13.09 -11.69 -12.48
C ILE A 531 -14.25 -12.18 -13.35
N ASP A 532 -14.86 -13.31 -13.01
CA ASP A 532 -16.08 -13.79 -13.66
C ASP A 532 -17.31 -13.01 -13.12
N PRO A 533 -17.92 -12.10 -13.91
CA PRO A 533 -18.98 -11.25 -13.42
C PRO A 533 -20.29 -12.00 -13.11
N ILE A 534 -20.41 -13.25 -13.55
CA ILE A 534 -21.59 -14.10 -13.35
C ILE A 534 -21.36 -15.02 -12.14
N ARG A 535 -20.27 -15.80 -12.16
CA ARG A 535 -20.00 -16.80 -11.11
C ARG A 535 -19.49 -16.19 -9.81
N GLU A 536 -18.81 -15.06 -9.88
CA GLU A 536 -18.22 -14.37 -8.74
C GLU A 536 -18.97 -13.07 -8.41
N GLN A 537 -20.23 -12.91 -8.87
CA GLN A 537 -21.03 -11.70 -8.70
C GLN A 537 -21.10 -11.19 -7.24
N LEU A 538 -21.01 -12.09 -6.25
CA LEU A 538 -21.04 -11.76 -4.81
C LEU A 538 -19.93 -10.79 -4.36
N VAL A 539 -18.83 -10.72 -5.10
CA VAL A 539 -17.70 -9.82 -4.80
C VAL A 539 -17.77 -8.51 -5.58
N MET A 540 -18.73 -8.35 -6.51
CA MET A 540 -18.90 -7.16 -7.33
C MET A 540 -20.08 -6.31 -6.84
N SER A 541 -20.04 -5.01 -7.12
CA SER A 541 -21.14 -4.10 -6.79
C SER A 541 -21.12 -2.89 -7.70
N LEU A 542 -22.30 -2.45 -8.14
CA LEU A 542 -22.53 -1.19 -8.85
C LEU A 542 -23.09 -0.08 -7.94
N VAL A 543 -23.27 -0.38 -6.65
CA VAL A 543 -23.82 0.57 -5.67
C VAL A 543 -22.99 1.85 -5.67
N THR A 544 -23.68 2.96 -5.91
CA THR A 544 -23.07 4.28 -6.01
C THR A 544 -23.66 5.20 -4.96
N ASN A 545 -22.81 5.98 -4.28
CA ASN A 545 -23.26 6.94 -3.29
C ASN A 545 -23.07 8.37 -3.81
N ILE A 546 -24.15 9.07 -4.11
CA ILE A 546 -24.16 10.45 -4.62
C ILE A 546 -24.21 11.42 -3.43
N GLY A 547 -23.27 12.38 -3.40
CA GLY A 547 -23.20 13.39 -2.35
C GLY A 547 -21.78 13.94 -2.10
N PRO A 548 -21.64 14.95 -1.23
CA PRO A 548 -20.34 15.54 -0.88
C PRO A 548 -19.46 14.50 -0.18
N LYS A 549 -18.20 14.33 -0.64
CA LYS A 549 -17.24 13.43 0.03
C LYS A 549 -16.89 13.97 1.43
N PRO A 550 -16.98 13.16 2.50
CA PRO A 550 -16.70 13.59 3.87
C PRO A 550 -15.20 13.82 4.11
N ASN A 551 -14.87 14.43 5.26
CA ASN A 551 -13.50 14.44 5.76
C ASN A 551 -13.06 12.99 6.02
N LEU A 552 -11.91 12.59 5.48
CA LEU A 552 -11.41 11.23 5.64
C LEU A 552 -10.95 10.96 7.08
N MET A 553 -10.64 11.97 7.89
CA MET A 553 -10.02 11.78 9.21
C MET A 553 -11.03 11.71 10.36
N ASP A 554 -12.24 12.22 10.16
CA ASP A 554 -13.25 12.33 11.21
C ASP A 554 -14.41 11.37 10.94
N GLU A 555 -15.05 10.93 12.02
CA GLU A 555 -16.19 10.01 11.98
C GLU A 555 -17.43 10.71 12.56
N SER A 556 -18.28 11.22 11.68
CA SER A 556 -19.55 11.86 12.04
C SER A 556 -20.75 11.22 11.34
N PRO A 557 -21.98 11.33 11.89
CA PRO A 557 -23.19 10.83 11.24
C PRO A 557 -23.41 11.41 9.84
N GLU A 558 -23.09 12.70 9.64
CA GLU A 558 -23.28 13.41 8.37
C GLU A 558 -22.43 12.83 7.24
N SER A 559 -21.36 12.10 7.56
CA SER A 559 -20.47 11.49 6.56
C SER A 559 -21.17 10.45 5.67
N CYS A 560 -22.26 9.85 6.18
CA CYS A 560 -23.07 8.89 5.43
C CYS A 560 -24.37 9.50 4.85
N ARG A 561 -24.57 10.82 4.96
CA ARG A 561 -25.73 11.52 4.39
C ARG A 561 -25.60 11.66 2.86
N ARG A 562 -25.96 10.59 2.16
CA ARG A 562 -25.79 10.42 0.72
C ARG A 562 -26.99 9.68 0.13
N ILE A 563 -27.21 9.87 -1.17
CA ILE A 563 -28.20 9.10 -1.92
C ILE A 563 -27.51 7.85 -2.45
N LYS A 564 -28.00 6.69 -2.01
CA LYS A 564 -27.56 5.38 -2.51
C LYS A 564 -28.36 5.04 -3.76
N VAL A 565 -27.63 4.70 -4.84
CA VAL A 565 -28.15 4.27 -6.14
C VAL A 565 -27.66 2.87 -6.44
#